data_AF-A0A2S5CB66-F1
#
_entry.id   AF-A0A2S5CB66-F1
#
_cell.length_a   1.000
_cell.length_b   1.000
_cell.length_c   1.000
_cell.angle_alpha   90.00
_cell.angle_beta   90.00
_cell.angle_gamma   90.00
#
_symmetry.space_group_name_H-M   'P 1'
#
loop_
_entity.id
_entity.type
_entity.pdbx_description
1 polymer ?
#
loop_
_entity_poly.entity_id
_entity_poly.type
_entity_poly.pdbx_seq_one_letter_code
_entity_poly.pdbx_strand_id
1 'polypeptide(L)'
;MSSDVGEKLRLIREAEGLSRDEFEQLTGVPAGNTKRYETGRTKSIGSEFLIMITQHPRFTKYALWLMTDQIAPESGQISPALSPDGQNKTSSSPDDQKVG
;
A
#
# COMPACT_ATOMS: atom_id res chain seq x y z
N MET A 1 4.15 -15.30 -3.88
CA MET A 1 5.18 -14.33 -3.45
C MET A 1 4.57 -13.50 -2.34
N SER A 2 4.96 -13.70 -1.09
CA SER A 2 4.46 -12.88 0.02
C SER A 2 5.28 -11.60 0.05
N SER A 3 4.67 -10.49 -0.33
CA SER A 3 5.30 -9.16 -0.29
C SER A 3 5.50 -8.75 1.17
N ASP A 4 6.70 -8.24 1.48
CA ASP A 4 7.01 -7.74 2.82
C ASP A 4 6.10 -6.54 3.13
N VAL A 5 5.59 -6.45 4.36
CA VAL A 5 4.65 -5.38 4.75
C VAL A 5 5.26 -4.00 4.50
N GLY A 6 6.59 -3.85 4.62
CA GLY A 6 7.28 -2.62 4.31
C GLY A 6 7.18 -2.20 2.84
N GLU A 7 7.20 -3.17 1.91
CA GLU A 7 7.00 -2.92 0.47
C GLU A 7 5.55 -2.48 0.20
N LYS A 8 4.58 -3.10 0.86
CA LYS A 8 3.17 -2.68 0.73
C LYS A 8 2.94 -1.25 1.21
N LEU A 9 3.57 -0.86 2.31
CA LEU A 9 3.52 0.53 2.80
C LEU A 9 4.12 1.52 1.81
N ARG A 10 5.23 1.14 1.16
CA ARG A 10 5.84 1.95 0.10
C ARG A 10 4.86 2.18 -1.04
N LEU A 11 4.20 1.13 -1.51
CA LEU A 11 3.23 1.20 -2.62
C LEU A 11 2.04 2.09 -2.26
N ILE A 12 1.52 2.00 -1.03
CA ILE A 12 0.45 2.88 -0.53
C ILE A 12 0.92 4.34 -0.56
N ARG A 13 2.11 4.63 -0.02
CA ARG A 13 2.63 6.00 0.04
C ARG A 13 2.84 6.59 -1.35
N GLU A 14 3.42 5.81 -2.27
CA GLU A 14 3.69 6.24 -3.64
C GLU A 14 2.39 6.43 -4.45
N ALA A 15 1.39 5.57 -4.28
CA ALA A 15 0.08 5.73 -4.91
C ALA A 15 -0.68 6.96 -4.40
N GLU A 16 -0.37 7.46 -3.21
CA GLU A 16 -0.95 8.68 -2.65
C GLU A 16 -0.12 9.94 -2.96
N GLY A 17 1.00 9.77 -3.69
CA GLY A 17 1.90 10.86 -4.07
C GLY A 17 2.64 11.49 -2.89
N LEU A 18 2.76 10.80 -1.75
CA LEU A 18 3.27 11.36 -0.51
C LEU A 18 4.78 11.15 -0.39
N SER A 19 5.49 12.15 0.11
CA SER A 19 6.82 11.97 0.70
C SER A 19 6.74 11.22 2.03
N ARG A 20 7.89 10.79 2.57
CA ARG A 20 7.94 10.10 3.87
C ARG A 20 7.57 11.03 5.02
N ASP A 21 7.90 12.31 4.90
CA ASP A 21 7.60 13.32 5.92
C ASP A 21 6.11 13.67 5.92
N GLU A 22 5.48 13.76 4.74
CA GLU A 22 4.02 13.93 4.65
C GLU A 22 3.28 12.68 5.15
N PHE A 23 3.81 11.49 4.87
CA PHE A 23 3.25 10.26 5.39
C PHE A 23 3.32 10.21 6.92
N GLU A 24 4.42 10.68 7.52
CA GLU A 24 4.56 10.83 8.97
C GLU A 24 3.52 11.83 9.53
N GLN A 25 3.33 12.99 8.91
CA GLN A 25 2.35 13.97 9.36
C GLN A 25 0.91 13.42 9.36
N LEU A 26 0.57 12.56 8.40
CA LEU A 26 -0.77 11.98 8.28
C LEU A 26 -0.99 10.77 9.20
N THR A 27 0.03 9.92 9.36
CA THR A 27 -0.11 8.62 10.04
C THR A 27 0.47 8.61 11.45
N GLY A 28 1.31 9.59 11.80
CA GLY A 28 2.11 9.58 13.03
C GLY A 28 3.29 8.60 13.00
N VAL A 29 3.51 7.87 11.89
CA VAL A 29 4.63 6.93 11.76
C VAL A 29 5.91 7.69 11.41
N PRO A 30 6.96 7.65 12.24
CA PRO A 30 8.18 8.42 11.98
C PRO A 30 8.80 8.11 10.62
N ALA A 31 9.19 9.11 9.84
CA ALA A 31 9.75 8.96 8.49
C ALA A 31 11.01 8.08 8.49
N GLY A 32 11.79 8.14 9.58
CA GLY A 32 12.94 7.26 9.80
C GLY A 32 12.56 5.78 9.91
N ASN A 33 11.43 5.48 10.57
CA ASN A 33 10.88 4.13 10.67
C ASN A 33 10.29 3.69 9.32
N THR A 34 9.49 4.55 8.68
CA THR A 34 8.95 4.32 7.34
C THR A 34 10.05 3.93 6.36
N LYS A 35 11.17 4.68 6.32
CA LYS A 35 12.33 4.35 5.48
C LYS A 35 12.93 2.98 5.81
N ARG A 36 13.02 2.58 7.08
CA ARG A 36 13.57 1.29 7.49
C ARG A 36 12.66 0.12 7.08
N TYR A 37 11.35 0.29 7.20
CA TYR A 37 10.36 -0.69 6.76
C TYR A 37 10.40 -0.85 5.24
N GLU A 38 10.31 0.26 4.49
CA GLU A 38 10.31 0.24 3.02
C GLU A 38 11.59 -0.33 2.40
N THR A 39 12.72 -0.24 3.11
CA THR A 39 14.02 -0.78 2.64
C THR A 39 14.28 -2.20 3.14
N GLY A 40 13.35 -2.81 3.89
CA GLY A 40 13.52 -4.14 4.48
C GLY A 40 14.60 -4.20 5.57
N ARG A 41 15.13 -3.07 6.02
CA ARG A 41 16.08 -2.99 7.15
C ARG A 41 15.43 -3.41 8.46
N THR A 42 14.13 -3.20 8.58
CA THR A 42 13.31 -3.68 9.69
C THR A 42 12.12 -4.43 9.10
N LYS A 43 12.02 -5.74 9.36
CA LYS A 43 10.94 -6.61 8.86
C LYS A 43 9.71 -6.62 9.77
N SER A 44 9.91 -6.36 11.06
CA SER A 44 8.84 -6.37 12.05
C SER A 44 8.28 -4.95 12.20
N ILE A 45 7.03 -4.77 11.76
CA ILE A 45 6.30 -3.52 11.95
C ILE A 45 5.41 -3.67 13.19
N GLY A 46 5.45 -2.66 14.07
CA GLY A 46 4.56 -2.63 15.22
C GLY A 46 3.09 -2.61 14.78
N SER A 47 2.25 -3.42 15.42
CA SER A 47 0.80 -3.48 15.13
C SER A 47 0.14 -2.11 15.28
N GLU A 48 0.61 -1.28 16.21
CA GLU A 48 0.15 0.09 16.42
C GLU A 48 0.22 0.93 15.13
N PHE A 49 1.31 0.85 14.38
CA PHE A 49 1.47 1.59 13.12
C PHE A 49 0.51 1.09 12.03
N LEU A 50 0.31 -0.23 11.96
CA LEU A 50 -0.67 -0.80 11.01
C LEU A 50 -2.08 -0.33 11.33
N ILE A 51 -2.43 -0.26 12.61
CA ILE A 51 -3.72 0.27 13.07
C ILE A 51 -3.86 1.75 12.70
N MET A 52 -2.85 2.58 12.97
CA MET A 52 -2.89 4.01 12.60
C MET A 52 -3.11 4.21 11.10
N ILE A 53 -2.42 3.45 10.26
CA ILE A 53 -2.54 3.56 8.80
C ILE A 53 -3.93 3.06 8.35
N THR A 54 -4.35 1.87 8.79
CA THR A 54 -5.62 1.28 8.32
C THR A 54 -6.86 2.03 8.80
N GLN A 55 -6.79 2.73 9.93
CA GLN A 55 -7.90 3.56 10.44
C GLN A 55 -7.92 4.98 9.86
N HIS A 56 -6.84 5.42 9.21
CA HIS A 56 -6.81 6.75 8.62
C HIS A 56 -7.71 6.82 7.38
N PRO A 57 -8.67 7.77 7.27
CA PRO A 57 -9.68 7.81 6.20
C PRO A 57 -9.10 7.75 4.78
N ARG A 58 -7.90 8.32 4.59
CA ARG A 58 -7.19 8.31 3.30
C ARG A 58 -6.64 6.93 2.91
N PHE A 59 -6.25 6.10 3.88
CA PHE A 59 -5.57 4.82 3.64
C PHE A 59 -6.44 3.60 3.96
N THR A 60 -7.59 3.77 4.62
CA THR A 60 -8.55 2.68 4.92
C THR A 60 -8.95 1.87 3.68
N LYS A 61 -8.96 2.49 2.49
CA LYS A 61 -9.20 1.82 1.20
C LYS A 61 -8.17 0.73 0.86
N TYR A 62 -7.01 0.70 1.51
CA TYR A 62 -5.96 -0.31 1.28
C TYR A 62 -5.89 -1.39 2.36
N ALA A 63 -6.75 -1.34 3.39
CA ALA A 63 -6.60 -2.16 4.60
C ALA A 63 -6.66 -3.67 4.31
N LEU A 64 -7.62 -4.11 3.49
CA LEU A 64 -7.77 -5.52 3.13
C LEU A 64 -6.56 -6.03 2.35
N TRP A 65 -6.04 -5.23 1.42
CA TRP A 65 -4.89 -5.57 0.60
C TRP A 65 -3.60 -5.61 1.42
N LEU A 66 -3.41 -4.63 2.32
CA LEU A 66 -2.25 -4.56 3.21
C LEU A 66 -2.15 -5.82 4.08
N MET A 67 -3.28 -6.23 4.67
CA MET A 67 -3.33 -7.30 5.67
C MET A 67 -3.47 -8.71 5.08
N THR A 68 -4.15 -8.87 3.94
CA THR A 68 -4.55 -10.20 3.43
C THR A 68 -4.25 -10.42 1.95
N ASP A 69 -3.65 -9.46 1.26
CA ASP A 69 -3.42 -9.48 -0.20
C ASP A 69 -4.70 -9.59 -1.05
N GLN A 70 -5.87 -9.38 -0.46
CA GLN A 70 -7.17 -9.38 -1.14
C GLN A 70 -7.64 -7.95 -1.44
N ILE A 71 -8.48 -7.83 -2.45
CA ILE A 71 -9.21 -6.60 -2.79
C ILE A 71 -10.71 -6.90 -2.82
N ALA A 72 -11.52 -5.90 -2.51
CA ALA A 72 -12.98 -5.92 -2.66
C ALA A 72 -13.42 -4.54 -3.15
N PRO A 73 -13.22 -4.23 -4.46
CA PRO A 73 -13.51 -2.91 -5.03
C PRO A 73 -14.95 -2.44 -4.79
N GLU A 74 -15.90 -3.37 -4.76
CA GLU A 74 -17.31 -3.14 -4.45
C GLU A 74 -17.54 -2.60 -3.03
N SER A 75 -16.63 -2.88 -2.11
CA SER A 75 -16.63 -2.37 -0.74
C SER A 75 -15.64 -1.21 -0.53
N GLY A 76 -15.08 -0.66 -1.62
CA GLY A 76 -14.07 0.40 -1.57
C GLY A 76 -12.69 -0.07 -1.09
N GLN A 77 -12.46 -1.38 -1.00
CA GLN A 77 -11.16 -1.96 -0.64
C GLN A 77 -10.38 -2.29 -1.91
N ILE A 78 -9.33 -1.52 -2.19
CA ILE A 78 -8.56 -1.59 -3.43
C ILE A 78 -7.07 -1.81 -3.14
N SER A 79 -6.32 -2.15 -4.18
CA SER A 79 -4.86 -2.11 -4.12
C SER A 79 -4.36 -0.71 -4.53
N PRO A 80 -3.14 -0.31 -4.12
CA PRO A 80 -2.54 0.96 -4.53
C PRO A 80 -2.46 1.14 -6.05
N ALA A 81 -2.27 0.06 -6.81
CA ALA A 81 -2.23 0.07 -8.27
C ALA A 81 -3.58 0.43 -8.93
N LEU A 82 -4.68 0.23 -8.20
CA LEU A 82 -6.04 0.56 -8.64
C LEU A 82 -6.52 1.90 -8.07
N SER A 83 -5.68 2.61 -7.31
CA SER A 83 -6.04 3.90 -6.74
C SER A 83 -6.11 4.97 -7.83
N PRO A 84 -7.23 5.71 -7.94
CA PRO A 84 -7.38 6.76 -8.94
C PRO A 84 -6.44 7.95 -8.70
N ASP A 85 -5.91 8.12 -7.48
CA ASP A 85 -4.95 9.17 -7.11
C ASP A 85 -3.50 8.81 -7.47
N GLY A 86 -3.23 7.53 -7.79
CA GLY A 86 -1.91 7.00 -8.10
C GLY A 86 -1.62 7.05 -9.58
N GLN A 87 -0.48 7.66 -9.94
CA GLN A 87 -0.04 7.82 -11.32
C GLN A 87 -0.19 6.54 -12.15
N ASN A 88 -0.92 6.72 -13.26
CA ASN A 88 -1.23 5.72 -14.27
C ASN A 88 0.01 4.92 -14.72
N LYS A 89 0.10 3.67 -14.24
CA LYS A 89 0.87 2.62 -14.90
C LYS A 89 0.00 1.37 -15.03
N THR A 90 -1.12 1.49 -15.74
CA THR A 90 -1.70 0.33 -16.42
C THR A 90 -0.75 -0.09 -17.54
N SER A 91 0.09 -1.09 -17.29
CA SER A 91 0.42 -2.07 -18.33
C SER A 91 -0.55 -3.23 -18.17
N SER A 92 -1.74 -3.07 -18.76
CA SER A 92 -2.63 -4.18 -19.02
C SER A 92 -1.99 -5.05 -20.10
N SER A 93 -1.71 -6.31 -19.78
CA SER A 93 -1.57 -7.37 -20.78
C SER A 93 -2.47 -8.51 -20.32
N PRO A 94 -3.70 -8.62 -20.86
CA PRO A 94 -4.42 -9.88 -20.86
C PRO A 94 -3.82 -10.75 -21.96
N ASP A 95 -3.00 -11.71 -21.55
CA ASP A 95 -2.54 -12.80 -22.41
C ASP A 95 -3.71 -13.78 -22.56
N ASP A 96 -4.56 -13.54 -23.57
CA ASP A 96 -5.65 -14.44 -23.94
C ASP A 96 -5.16 -15.38 -25.04
N GLN A 97 -4.60 -16.50 -24.58
CA GLN A 97 -4.19 -17.62 -25.39
C GLN A 97 -5.45 -18.38 -25.88
N LYS A 98 -5.77 -18.27 -27.18
CA LYS A 98 -6.73 -19.18 -27.82
C LYS A 98 -6.08 -19.99 -28.95
N VAL A 99 -5.91 -21.26 -28.63
CA VAL A 99 -5.58 -22.39 -29.51
C VAL A 99 -6.54 -22.50 -30.69
N GLY A 100 -5.98 -22.83 -31.86
CA GLY A 100 -6.70 -23.31 -33.04
C GLY A 100 -6.69 -24.82 -33.15
#